data_AF-A0AA42J0S6-F1
#
_entry.id   AF-A0AA42J0S6-F1
#
_cell.length_a   1.000
_cell.length_b   1.000
_cell.length_c   1.000
_cell.angle_alpha   90.00
_cell.angle_beta   90.00
_cell.angle_gamma   90.00
#
_symmetry.space_group_name_H-M   'P 1'
#
loop_
_entity.id
_entity.type
_entity.pdbx_description
1 polymer ?
#
loop_
_entity_poly.entity_id
_entity_poly.type
_entity_poly.pdbx_seq_one_letter_code
_entity_poly.pdbx_strand_id
1 'polypeptide(L)' 'MNNNIRRTYSLNLIAWLRSHNIHVQTYKDNHKIFGIYEETNITVLLKELYREDEQLHRFLNEFKKLKQTKVE' A
#
# COMPACT_ATOMS: atom_id res chain seq x y z
N MET A 1 8.53 20.68 -12.10
CA MET A 1 7.99 19.79 -11.06
C MET A 1 8.85 18.53 -11.07
N ASN A 2 9.64 18.30 -10.01
CA ASN A 2 10.44 17.08 -9.89
C ASN A 2 9.53 15.96 -9.40
N ASN A 3 8.91 15.24 -10.32
CA ASN A 3 8.07 14.11 -10.00
C ASN A 3 8.98 12.93 -9.70
N ASN A 4 9.30 12.75 -8.41
CA ASN A 4 10.14 11.65 -7.97
C ASN A 4 9.34 10.35 -8.01
N ILE A 5 9.82 9.37 -8.75
CA ILE A 5 9.24 8.03 -8.79
C ILE A 5 9.57 7.31 -7.47
N ARG A 6 8.56 6.74 -6.81
CA ARG A 6 8.70 5.96 -5.57
C ARG A 6 8.37 4.49 -5.78
N ARG A 7 9.04 3.62 -5.02
CA ARG A 7 8.84 2.17 -5.00
C ARG A 7 8.39 1.73 -3.61
N THR A 8 7.40 0.84 -3.53
CA THR A 8 6.98 0.17 -2.29
C THR A 8 6.72 -1.32 -2.53
N TYR A 9 6.83 -2.15 -1.50
CA TYR A 9 6.45 -3.56 -1.52
C TYR A 9 5.29 -3.88 -0.58
N SER A 10 4.73 -2.87 0.11
CA SER A 10 3.56 -3.06 0.97
C SER A 10 2.31 -3.20 0.10
N LEU A 11 1.75 -4.41 0.03
CA LEU A 11 0.51 -4.68 -0.70
C LEU A 11 -0.67 -3.85 -0.17
N ASN A 12 -0.72 -3.60 1.14
CA ASN A 12 -1.76 -2.78 1.76
C ASN A 12 -1.64 -1.31 1.32
N LEU A 13 -0.42 -0.77 1.27
CA LEU A 13 -0.21 0.59 0.77
C LEU A 13 -0.52 0.70 -0.73
N ILE A 14 -0.16 -0.31 -1.53
CA ILE A 14 -0.50 -0.36 -2.95
C ILE A 14 -2.03 -0.35 -3.14
N ALA A 15 -2.75 -1.16 -2.38
CA ALA A 15 -4.21 -1.21 -2.42
C ALA A 15 -4.83 0.13 -1.98
N TRP A 16 -4.34 0.72 -0.89
CA TRP A 16 -4.77 2.03 -0.38
C TRP A 16 -4.61 3.15 -1.42
N LEU A 17 -3.44 3.23 -2.07
CA LEU A 17 -3.22 4.26 -3.11
C LEU A 17 -4.16 4.05 -4.30
N ARG A 18 -4.34 2.80 -4.74
CA ARG A 18 -5.26 2.47 -5.86
C ARG A 18 -6.72 2.75 -5.51
N SER A 19 -7.16 2.56 -4.27
CA SER A 19 -8.54 2.88 -3.86
C SER A 19 -8.83 4.37 -3.89
N HIS A 20 -7.78 5.22 -3.88
CA HIS A 20 -7.87 6.67 -4.02
C HIS A 20 -7.54 7.14 -5.45
N ASN A 21 -7.69 6.26 -6.45
CA ASN A 21 -7.46 6.55 -7.87
C ASN A 21 -6.02 6.95 -8.21
N ILE A 22 -5.03 6.64 -7.37
CA ILE A 22 -3.61 6.82 -7.72
C ILE A 22 -3.19 5.71 -8.68
N HIS A 23 -2.54 6.11 -9.77
CA HIS A 23 -1.92 5.16 -10.69
C HIS A 23 -0.69 4.51 -10.04
N VAL A 24 -0.77 3.21 -9.78
CA VAL A 24 0.35 2.41 -9.25
C VAL A 24 0.64 1.27 -10.22
N GLN A 25 1.80 1.31 -10.87
CA GLN A 25 2.26 0.23 -11.72
C GLN A 25 2.83 -0.89 -10.84
N THR A 26 2.35 -2.12 -11.02
CA THR A 26 2.83 -3.28 -10.25
C THR A 26 3.69 -4.20 -11.11
N TYR A 27 4.80 -4.69 -10.55
CA TYR A 27 5.61 -5.74 -11.16
C TYR A 27 6.08 -6.75 -10.11
N LYS A 28 6.36 -7.97 -10.55
CA LYS A 28 6.89 -9.05 -9.71
C LYS A 28 8.41 -9.12 -9.91
N ASP A 29 9.15 -9.13 -8.81
CA ASP A 29 10.60 -9.25 -8.78
C ASP A 29 11.00 -10.04 -7.53
N ASN A 30 11.84 -11.07 -7.68
CA ASN A 30 12.32 -11.93 -6.59
C ASN A 30 11.21 -12.40 -5.61
N HIS A 31 10.12 -12.95 -6.15
CA HIS A 31 8.93 -13.41 -5.39
C HIS A 31 8.15 -12.33 -4.62
N LYS A 32 8.52 -11.06 -4.77
CA LYS A 32 7.81 -9.92 -4.18
C LYS A 32 7.07 -9.15 -5.28
N ILE A 33 5.96 -8.52 -4.90
CA ILE A 33 5.24 -7.58 -5.76
C ILE A 33 5.64 -6.18 -5.30
N PHE A 34 6.09 -5.37 -6.26
CA PHE A 34 6.41 -3.97 -6.04
C PHE A 34 5.40 -3.08 -6.74
N GLY A 35 5.04 -1.98 -6.10
CA GLY A 35 4.29 -0.87 -6.69
C GLY A 35 5.22 0.30 -6.96
N ILE A 36 5.10 0.88 -8.15
CA ILE A 36 5.74 2.13 -8.56
C ILE A 36 4.64 3.18 -8.73
N TYR A 37 4.83 4.34 -8.12
CA TYR A 37 3.93 5.46 -8.25
C TYR A 37 4.72 6.77 -8.24
N GLU A 38 4.09 7.80 -8.77
CA GLU A 38 4.62 9.14 -8.78
C GLU A 38 4.44 9.82 -7.41
N GLU A 39 5.49 10.40 -6.85
CA GLU A 39 5.36 11.19 -5.63
C GLU A 39 4.87 12.59 -5.96
N THR A 40 3.58 12.81 -5.69
CA THR A 40 2.90 14.10 -5.72
C THR A 40 2.47 14.49 -4.30
N ASN A 41 2.09 15.75 -4.10
CA ASN A 41 1.52 16.22 -2.82
C ASN A 41 0.34 15.36 -2.34
N ILE A 42 -0.49 14.89 -3.28
CA ILE A 42 -1.62 13.99 -2.98
C ILE A 42 -1.11 12.66 -2.44
N THR A 43 -0.13 12.03 -3.10
CA THR A 43 0.40 10.74 -2.62
C THR A 43 1.13 10.84 -1.29
N VAL A 44 1.78 11.98 -1.01
CA VAL A 44 2.40 12.26 0.29
C VAL A 44 1.33 12.31 1.38
N LEU A 45 0.28 13.12 1.17
CA LEU A 45 -0.85 13.22 2.09
C LEU A 45 -1.53 11.86 2.31
N LEU A 46 -1.81 11.11 1.25
CA LEU A 46 -2.44 9.78 1.37
C LEU A 46 -1.58 8.79 2.17
N LYS A 47 -0.24 8.89 2.10
CA LYS A 47 0.67 8.06 2.90
C LYS A 47 0.65 8.46 4.37
N GLU A 48 0.52 9.74 4.67
CA GLU A 48 0.37 10.24 6.04
C GLU A 48 -0.96 9.75 6.63
N LEU A 49 -2.07 9.96 5.92
CA LEU A 49 -3.40 9.45 6.32
C LEU A 49 -3.40 7.94 6.53
N TYR A 50 -2.78 7.17 5.61
CA TYR A 50 -2.63 5.73 5.79
C TYR A 50 -1.84 5.38 7.06
N ARG A 51 -0.80 6.13 7.42
CA ARG A 51 0.03 5.85 8.59
C ARG A 51 -0.72 6.15 9.90
N GLU A 52 -1.54 7.18 9.91
CA GLU A 52 -2.25 7.67 11.09
C GLU A 52 -3.57 6.94 11.37
N ASP A 53 -4.12 6.20 10.38
CA ASP A 53 -5.37 5.46 10.55
C ASP A 53 -5.18 4.17 11.38
N GLU A 54 -5.26 4.29 12.71
CA GLU A 54 -5.19 3.15 13.63
C GLU A 54 -6.25 2.07 13.36
N GLN A 55 -7.47 2.47 12.97
CA GLN A 55 -8.57 1.53 12.77
C GLN A 55 -8.31 0.63 11.57
N LEU A 56 -7.83 1.22 10.47
CA LEU A 56 -7.39 0.49 9.30
C LEU A 56 -6.30 -0.54 9.65
N HIS A 57 -5.29 -0.14 10.42
CA HIS A 57 -4.21 -1.08 10.80
C HIS A 57 -4.71 -2.20 11.71
N ARG A 58 -5.61 -1.91 12.65
CA ARG A 58 -6.25 -2.94 13.48
C ARG A 58 -7.01 -3.95 12.61
N PHE A 59 -7.83 -3.47 11.69
CA PHE A 59 -8.56 -4.32 10.74
C PHE A 59 -7.62 -5.19 9.90
N LEU A 60 -6.57 -4.61 9.31
CA LEU A 60 -5.60 -5.35 8.48
C LEU A 60 -4.89 -6.44 9.29
N ASN A 61 -4.57 -6.17 10.56
CA ASN A 61 -3.94 -7.13 11.46
C ASN A 61 -4.89 -8.26 11.86
N GLU A 62 -6.14 -7.96 12.18
CA GLU A 62 -7.17 -8.96 12.48
C GLU A 62 -7.44 -9.85 11.27
N PHE A 63 -7.58 -9.26 10.08
CA PHE A 63 -7.76 -10.01 8.83
C PHE A 63 -6.59 -10.96 8.54
N LYS A 64 -5.35 -10.51 8.80
CA LYS A 64 -4.16 -11.36 8.67
C LYS A 64 -4.21 -12.57 9.60
N LYS A 65 -4.64 -12.39 10.86
CA LYS A 65 -4.80 -13.48 11.83
C LYS A 65 -5.84 -14.51 11.34
N LEU A 66 -6.99 -14.04 10.85
CA LEU A 66 -8.06 -14.91 10.31
C LEU A 66 -7.59 -15.75 9.10
N LYS A 67 -6.67 -15.22 8.29
CA LYS A 67 -6.12 -15.98 7.16
C LYS A 67 -5.17 -17.09 7.60
N GLN A 68 -4.44 -16.88 8.70
CA GLN A 68 -3.50 -17.86 9.23
C GLN A 68 -4.22 -19.06 9.85
N THR A 69 -5.37 -18.84 10.48
CA THR A 69 -6.18 -19.92 11.08
C THR A 69 -6.92 -20.79 10.06
N LYS A 70 -6.91 -20.45 8.77
CA LYS A 70 -7.52 -21.27 7.69
C LYS A 70 -6.54 -22.22 7.02
N VAL A 71 -5.30 -22.30 7.51
CA VAL A 71 -4.29 -23.26 7.07
C VAL A 71 -4.18 -24.33 8.15
N GLU A 72 -5.24 -25.13 8.28
CA GLU A 72 -5.26 -26.42 9.01
C GLU A 72 -5.81 -27.48 8.07
#